data_AF-A0A0E4H469-F1
#
_entry.id   AF-A0A0E4H469-F1
#
_cell.length_a   1.000
_cell.length_b   1.000
_cell.length_c   1.000
_cell.angle_alpha   90.00
_cell.angle_beta   90.00
_cell.angle_gamma   90.00
#
_symmetry.space_group_name_H-M   'P 1'
#
loop_
_entity.id
_entity.type
_entity.pdbx_description
1 polymer ?
#
loop_
_entity_poly.entity_id
_entity_poly.type
_entity_poly.pdbx_seq_one_letter_code
_entity_poly.pdbx_strand_id
1 'polypeptide(L)'
;MTMYKEYNTNQLSLELNLAYNIPMNHEVRLISLFVDSIPNHVLLEDKSHTGRPAFHPAMLMKMTLFAYARQVFSGRKNWLRISTLKIQILKNHTVIFSS
;
A
#
# COMPACT_ATOMS: atom_id res chain seq x y z
N MET A 1 5.66 -3.73 29.44
CA MET A 1 4.29 -3.65 29.99
C MET A 1 3.46 -2.86 28.99
N THR A 2 2.51 -3.49 28.30
CA THR A 2 1.61 -2.78 27.36
C THR A 2 0.42 -2.24 28.13
N MET A 3 0.39 -0.93 28.35
CA MET A 3 -0.73 -0.23 28.98
C MET A 3 -1.91 -0.23 28.00
N TYR A 4 -3.06 -0.74 28.44
CA TYR A 4 -4.27 -0.78 27.62
C TYR A 4 -4.87 0.62 27.53
N LYS A 5 -5.43 0.96 26.36
CA LYS A 5 -6.12 2.24 26.18
C LYS A 5 -7.40 2.22 27.02
N GLU A 6 -7.65 3.28 27.77
CA GLU A 6 -8.80 3.39 28.65
C GLU A 6 -10.10 3.31 27.83
N TYR A 7 -10.96 2.35 28.17
CA TYR A 7 -12.20 2.09 27.45
C TYR A 7 -13.30 3.03 27.96
N ASN A 8 -13.66 4.01 27.13
CA ASN A 8 -14.73 4.96 27.43
C ASN A 8 -15.83 4.87 26.36
N THR A 9 -17.02 4.38 26.75
CA THR A 9 -18.21 4.26 25.89
C THR A 9 -18.88 5.59 25.57
N ASN A 10 -18.54 6.67 26.29
CA ASN A 10 -19.10 8.00 26.07
C ASN A 10 -18.27 8.84 25.09
N GLN A 11 -17.26 8.23 24.45
CA GLN A 11 -16.44 8.89 23.44
C GLN A 11 -17.22 8.98 22.11
N LEU A 12 -17.79 10.16 21.84
CA LEU A 12 -18.59 10.44 20.64
C LEU A 12 -17.74 10.77 19.39
N SER A 13 -16.44 11.01 19.56
CA SER A 13 -15.52 11.34 18.47
C SER A 13 -14.26 10.46 18.53
N LEU A 14 -13.88 9.91 17.37
CA LEU A 14 -12.61 9.22 17.23
C LEU A 14 -11.53 10.27 16.95
N GLU A 15 -10.61 10.49 17.91
CA GLU A 15 -9.41 11.28 17.67
C GLU A 15 -8.48 10.52 16.72
N LEU A 16 -8.70 10.70 15.42
CA LEU A 16 -7.73 10.35 14.40
C LEU A 16 -6.71 11.48 14.35
N ASN A 17 -5.49 11.21 14.80
CA ASN A 17 -4.38 12.13 14.56
C ASN A 17 -4.00 12.07 13.08
N LEU A 18 -4.62 12.92 12.25
CA LEU A 18 -4.29 13.07 10.82
C LEU A 18 -2.98 13.85 10.62
N ALA A 19 -2.48 14.52 11.66
CA ALA A 19 -1.21 15.23 11.65
C ALA A 19 -0.04 14.27 11.89
N TYR A 20 0.04 13.22 11.08
CA TYR A 20 1.19 12.33 11.07
C TYR A 20 2.31 12.95 10.24
N ASN A 21 3.37 13.44 10.89
CA ASN A 21 4.54 13.92 10.19
C ASN A 21 5.29 12.73 9.58
N ILE A 22 5.30 12.64 8.25
CA ILE A 22 5.98 11.56 7.53
C ILE A 22 7.50 11.81 7.62
N PRO A 23 8.28 10.87 8.18
CA PRO A 23 9.72 11.04 8.29
C PRO A 23 10.39 11.22 6.92
N MET A 24 11.52 11.92 6.88
CA MET A 24 12.17 12.29 5.61
C MET A 24 12.63 11.07 4.80
N ASN A 25 13.01 10.00 5.48
CA ASN A 25 13.48 8.75 4.88
C ASN A 25 12.35 7.78 4.47
N HIS A 26 11.10 8.22 4.44
CA HIS A 26 9.97 7.33 4.17
C HIS A 26 9.74 7.14 2.67
N GLU A 27 9.48 5.90 2.23
CA GLU A 27 9.26 5.57 0.80
C GLU A 27 8.13 6.40 0.13
N VAL A 28 7.14 6.85 0.91
CA VAL A 28 6.03 7.72 0.43
C VAL A 28 6.54 9.02 -0.18
N ARG A 29 7.64 9.59 0.37
CA ARG A 29 8.19 10.83 -0.18
C ARG A 29 8.80 10.60 -1.55
N LEU A 30 9.49 9.48 -1.74
CA LEU A 30 10.04 9.09 -3.04
C LEU A 30 8.92 8.84 -4.06
N ILE A 31 7.84 8.16 -3.65
CA ILE A 31 6.66 7.95 -4.49
C ILE A 31 5.97 9.28 -4.84
N SER A 32 5.87 10.21 -3.88
CA SER A 32 5.30 11.53 -4.16
C SER A 32 6.14 12.28 -5.19
N LEU A 33 7.45 12.37 -4.98
CA LEU A 33 8.38 13.04 -5.89
C LEU A 33 8.34 12.43 -7.30
N PHE A 34 8.25 11.10 -7.39
CA PHE A 34 8.10 10.42 -8.66
C PHE A 34 6.81 10.82 -9.38
N VAL A 35 5.66 10.79 -8.70
CA VAL A 35 4.38 11.19 -9.32
C VAL A 35 4.36 12.68 -9.67
N ASP A 36 4.97 13.53 -8.83
CA ASP A 36 5.06 14.98 -9.06
C ASP A 36 5.99 15.34 -10.23
N SER A 37 6.90 14.45 -10.62
CA SER A 37 7.75 14.63 -11.81
C SER A 37 7.01 14.39 -13.14
N ILE A 38 5.85 13.73 -13.09
CA ILE A 38 5.05 13.43 -14.29
C ILE A 38 4.24 14.68 -14.65
N PRO A 39 4.32 15.16 -15.90
CA PRO A 39 3.64 16.38 -16.28
C PRO A 39 2.11 16.18 -16.30
N ASN A 40 1.39 17.19 -15.81
CA ASN A 40 -0.06 17.12 -15.58
C ASN A 40 -0.89 16.83 -16.84
N HIS A 41 -0.40 17.16 -18.04
CA HIS A 41 -1.13 16.87 -19.28
C HIS A 41 -1.36 15.37 -19.47
N VAL A 42 -0.36 14.53 -19.15
CA VAL A 42 -0.47 13.06 -19.20
C VAL A 42 -1.46 12.53 -18.17
N LEU A 43 -1.59 13.20 -17.03
CA LEU A 43 -2.47 12.77 -15.94
C LEU A 43 -3.93 13.22 -16.12
N LEU A 44 -4.17 14.23 -16.94
CA LEU A 44 -5.47 14.92 -17.06
C LEU A 44 -6.16 14.71 -18.41
N GLU A 45 -5.49 14.12 -19.40
CA GLU A 45 -6.04 13.86 -20.74
C GLU A 45 -7.36 13.06 -20.70
N ASP A 46 -7.51 12.11 -19.77
CA ASP A 46 -8.67 11.20 -19.69
C ASP A 46 -9.64 11.53 -18.53
N LYS A 47 -9.81 12.81 -18.18
CA LYS A 47 -10.85 13.22 -17.23
C LYS A 47 -12.23 13.02 -17.87
N SER A 48 -12.91 11.92 -17.52
CA SER A 48 -14.33 11.72 -17.82
C SER A 48 -15.15 12.96 -17.43
N HIS A 49 -15.86 13.54 -18.41
CA HIS A 49 -16.66 14.75 -18.28
C HIS A 49 -18.01 14.55 -17.58
N THR A 50 -18.32 13.33 -17.13
CA THR A 50 -19.67 12.99 -16.64
C THR A 50 -19.63 12.54 -15.18
N GLY A 51 -20.09 13.40 -14.25
CA GLY A 51 -20.35 13.02 -12.85
C GLY A 51 -19.72 13.93 -11.79
N ARG A 52 -19.82 13.51 -10.52
CA ARG A 52 -19.19 14.15 -9.34
C ARG A 52 -17.66 14.12 -9.52
N PRO A 53 -16.92 15.20 -9.22
CA PRO A 53 -15.48 15.25 -9.51
C PRO A 53 -14.76 14.07 -8.85
N ALA A 54 -14.22 13.19 -9.69
CA ALA A 54 -13.37 12.10 -9.23
C ALA A 54 -12.09 12.66 -8.60
N PHE A 55 -11.49 11.91 -7.68
CA PHE A 55 -10.21 12.24 -7.05
C PHE A 55 -9.14 12.63 -8.09
N HIS A 56 -8.17 13.45 -7.68
CA HIS A 56 -7.08 13.84 -8.58
C HIS A 56 -6.28 12.59 -9.02
N PRO A 57 -6.04 12.37 -10.32
CA PRO A 57 -5.30 11.19 -10.82
C PRO A 57 -3.93 11.02 -10.15
N ALA A 58 -3.21 12.12 -9.92
CA ALA A 58 -1.97 12.10 -9.14
C ALA A 58 -2.14 11.55 -7.71
N MET A 59 -3.24 11.88 -7.03
CA MET A 59 -3.52 11.37 -5.68
C MET A 59 -3.79 9.87 -5.71
N LEU A 60 -4.61 9.41 -6.68
CA LEU A 60 -4.88 7.99 -6.87
C LEU A 60 -3.61 7.21 -7.22
N MET A 61 -2.75 7.76 -8.07
CA MET A 61 -1.48 7.13 -8.45
C MET A 61 -0.53 7.00 -7.25
N LYS A 62 -0.40 8.06 -6.43
CA LYS A 62 0.37 8.01 -5.18
C LYS A 62 -0.14 6.90 -4.25
N MET A 63 -1.46 6.78 -4.09
CA MET A 63 -2.08 5.74 -3.25
C MET A 63 -1.84 4.32 -3.80
N THR A 64 -2.04 4.11 -5.11
CA THR A 64 -1.85 2.80 -5.74
C THR A 64 -0.39 2.34 -5.70
N LEU A 65 0.56 3.23 -6.03
CA LEU A 65 2.00 2.93 -5.97
C LEU A 65 2.44 2.62 -4.55
N PHE A 66 1.95 3.36 -3.56
CA PHE A 66 2.26 3.10 -2.17
C PHE A 66 1.71 1.77 -1.66
N ALA A 67 0.45 1.46 -1.99
CA ALA A 67 -0.15 0.16 -1.64
C ALA A 67 0.61 -1.01 -2.27
N TYR A 68 1.06 -0.82 -3.53
CA TYR A 68 1.87 -1.80 -4.23
C TYR A 68 3.26 -1.98 -3.59
N ALA A 69 3.95 -0.88 -3.27
CA ALA A 69 5.26 -0.91 -2.62
C ALA A 69 5.22 -1.65 -1.29
N ARG A 70 4.14 -1.49 -0.52
CA ARG A 70 3.95 -2.19 0.76
C ARG A 70 3.36 -3.59 0.65
N GLN A 71 3.05 -4.05 -0.57
CA GLN A 71 2.40 -5.34 -0.83
C GLN A 71 1.18 -5.56 0.10
N VAL A 72 0.44 -4.49 0.39
CA VAL A 72 -0.76 -4.57 1.25
C VAL A 72 -1.87 -5.13 0.38
N PHE A 73 -1.83 -6.44 0.19
CA PHE A 73 -2.92 -7.18 -0.42
C PHE A 73 -3.99 -7.38 0.65
N SER A 74 -5.14 -6.71 0.50
CA SER A 74 -6.34 -7.10 1.20
C SER A 74 -6.85 -8.42 0.60
N GLY A 75 -6.16 -9.51 0.96
CA GLY A 75 -6.39 -10.84 0.41
C GLY A 75 -6.23 -11.86 1.51
N ARG A 76 -7.36 -12.23 2.13
CA ARG A 76 -7.53 -13.32 3.10
C ARG A 76 -6.35 -14.30 3.10
N LYS A 77 -5.50 -14.28 4.14
CA LYS A 77 -4.63 -15.30 4.78
C LYS A 77 -4.15 -16.56 4.01
N ASN A 78 -4.28 -16.63 2.69
CA ASN A 78 -4.02 -17.79 1.82
C ASN A 78 -2.74 -17.62 0.99
N TRP A 79 -2.08 -16.46 1.06
CA TRP A 79 -0.83 -16.20 0.33
C TRP A 79 0.39 -16.88 0.92
N LEU A 80 0.39 -17.16 2.23
CA LEU A 80 1.47 -17.89 2.91
C LEU A 80 1.64 -19.33 2.37
N ARG A 81 0.61 -19.91 1.73
CA ARG A 81 0.66 -21.26 1.17
C ARG A 81 1.27 -21.29 -0.23
N ILE A 82 1.14 -20.23 -1.02
CA ILE A 82 1.65 -20.20 -2.41
C ILE A 82 3.17 -19.94 -2.42
N SER A 83 3.66 -19.09 -1.50
CA SER A 83 5.10 -18.84 -1.35
C SER A 83 5.87 -20.05 -0.79
N THR A 84 5.30 -20.77 0.18
CA THR A 84 5.89 -22.01 0.70
C THR A 84 5.89 -23.15 -0.32
N LEU A 85 4.83 -23.29 -1.13
CA LEU A 85 4.78 -24.31 -2.19
C LEU A 85 5.86 -24.09 -3.27
N LYS A 86 6.11 -22.83 -3.68
CA LYS A 86 7.18 -22.52 -4.63
C LYS A 86 8.58 -22.89 -4.09
N ILE A 87 8.84 -22.66 -2.80
CA ILE A 87 10.12 -22.99 -2.16
C ILE A 87 10.30 -24.51 -2.01
N GLN A 88 9.23 -25.27 -1.73
CA GLN A 88 9.29 -26.73 -1.61
C GLN A 88 9.54 -27.43 -2.95
N ILE A 89 8.93 -26.95 -4.04
CA ILE A 89 9.15 -27.48 -5.39
C ILE A 89 10.63 -27.30 -5.80
N LEU A 90 11.22 -26.14 -5.52
CA LEU A 90 12.64 -25.89 -5.82
C LEU A 90 13.59 -26.80 -5.03
N LYS A 91 13.26 -27.12 -3.77
CA LYS A 91 14.05 -28.07 -2.97
C LYS A 91 13.98 -29.49 -3.56
N ASN A 92 12.81 -29.94 -3.99
CA ASN A 92 12.64 -31.29 -4.54
C ASN A 92 13.34 -31.51 -5.89
N HIS A 93 13.50 -30.47 -6.72
CA HIS A 93 14.27 -30.56 -7.97
C HIS A 93 15.80 -30.49 -7.79
N THR A 94 16.29 -30.05 -6.63
CA THR A 94 17.74 -29.95 -6.35
C THR A 94 18.31 -31.28 -5.82
N VAL A 95 17.48 -32.14 -5.22
CA VAL A 95 17.91 -33.46 -4.68
C VAL A 95 18.18 -34.50 -5.79
N ILE A 96 17.79 -34.23 -7.04
CA ILE A 96 17.99 -35.16 -8.18
C ILE A 96 19.37 -35.01 -8.85
N PHE A 97 20.20 -34.03 -8.43
CA PHE A 97 21.54 -33.77 -8.99
C PHE A 97 22.67 -34.00 -7.98
N SER A 98 22.43 -34.77 -6.92
CA SER A 98 23.46 -35.18 -5.96
C SER A 98 23.33 -36.67 -5.66
N SER A 99 23.65 -37.50 -6.66
CA SER A 99 24.02 -38.90 -6.51
C SER A 99 25.18 -39.22 -7.44
#